data_AF-A0A957CVJ6-F1
#
_entry.id   AF-A0A957CVJ6-F1
#
_cell.length_a   1.000
_cell.length_b   1.000
_cell.length_c   1.000
_cell.angle_alpha   90.00
_cell.angle_beta   90.00
_cell.angle_gamma   90.00
#
_symmetry.space_group_name_H-M   'P 1'
#
loop_
_entity.id
_entity.type
_entity.pdbx_description
1 polymer ?
#
loop_
_entity_poly.entity_id
_entity_poly.type
_entity_poly.pdbx_seq_one_letter_code
_entity_poly.pdbx_strand_id
1 'polypeptide(L)'
;ADGVKAEISAYSNHWADAGNDVCQLIVNRQLLGQPFGCKENFTKVTWQDITHDGQPEIVVTALSGSNPRDEDYNVISEIDCVHERFLAYQWWNGGATEIANVAGCIVQTDLYGVRLEDLDNDGQVEIILAYRLTSESECHGEYYPIYCWSEPTPIDHVYKWNGTAFVFWGELEGE
;
A
#
# COMPACT_ATOMS: atom_id res chain seq x y z
N ALA A 1 0.47 -20.12 13.04
CA ALA A 1 -0.73 -19.42 13.52
C ALA A 1 -1.96 -20.33 13.43
N ASP A 2 -1.89 -21.53 14.02
CA ASP A 2 -2.94 -22.54 13.81
C ASP A 2 -4.26 -22.11 14.46
N GLY A 3 -5.28 -21.89 13.62
CA GLY A 3 -6.64 -21.58 14.03
C GLY A 3 -7.00 -20.10 14.09
N VAL A 4 -6.06 -19.17 13.85
CA VAL A 4 -6.38 -17.74 13.72
C VAL A 4 -6.79 -17.45 12.27
N LYS A 5 -8.04 -17.06 12.06
CA LYS A 5 -8.55 -16.70 10.72
C LYS A 5 -8.45 -15.19 10.53
N ALA A 6 -7.78 -14.77 9.44
CA ALA A 6 -7.76 -13.40 8.96
C ALA A 6 -8.52 -13.32 7.63
N GLU A 7 -9.40 -12.34 7.49
CA GLU A 7 -10.22 -12.14 6.29
C GLU A 7 -10.53 -10.67 6.05
N ILE A 8 -10.90 -10.34 4.82
CA ILE A 8 -11.35 -9.01 4.44
C ILE A 8 -12.86 -9.01 4.36
N SER A 9 -13.48 -7.99 4.96
CA SER A 9 -14.85 -7.62 4.68
C SER A 9 -14.84 -6.37 3.82
N ALA A 10 -15.38 -6.47 2.60
CA ALA A 10 -15.59 -5.33 1.73
C ALA A 10 -17.06 -4.89 1.78
N TYR A 11 -17.31 -3.59 1.70
CA TYR A 11 -18.64 -3.06 1.44
C TYR A 11 -18.55 -1.91 0.44
N SER A 12 -19.55 -1.82 -0.44
CA SER A 12 -19.59 -0.74 -1.41
C SER A 12 -19.84 0.57 -0.66
N ASN A 13 -18.98 1.56 -0.89
CA ASN A 13 -19.29 2.92 -0.48
C ASN A 13 -19.95 3.63 -1.66
N HIS A 14 -21.23 3.97 -1.52
CA HIS A 14 -21.97 4.71 -2.55
C HIS A 14 -21.48 6.15 -2.74
N TRP A 15 -20.66 6.66 -1.81
CA TRP A 15 -19.96 7.94 -1.93
C TRP A 15 -18.59 7.81 -2.63
N ALA A 16 -18.02 6.61 -2.70
CA ALA A 16 -16.82 6.36 -3.50
C ALA A 16 -17.24 6.17 -4.95
N ASP A 17 -17.16 7.22 -5.76
CA ASP A 17 -17.55 7.16 -7.17
C ASP A 17 -16.85 6.00 -7.92
N ALA A 18 -17.66 5.07 -8.40
CA ALA A 18 -17.45 4.19 -9.56
C ALA A 18 -16.23 3.24 -9.62
N GLY A 19 -15.55 2.90 -8.52
CA GLY A 19 -14.48 1.89 -8.64
C GLY A 19 -13.80 1.34 -7.40
N ASN A 20 -14.07 1.88 -6.20
CA ASN A 20 -13.42 1.47 -4.96
C ASN A 20 -14.45 1.00 -3.93
N ASP A 21 -14.18 -0.14 -3.31
CA ASP A 21 -14.85 -0.61 -2.10
C ASP A 21 -14.12 -0.07 -0.87
N VAL A 22 -14.78 -0.14 0.28
CA VAL A 22 -14.11 0.02 1.57
C VAL A 22 -13.93 -1.35 2.19
N CYS A 23 -12.69 -1.66 2.53
CA CYS A 23 -12.29 -2.89 3.19
C CYS A 23 -12.01 -2.67 4.67
N GLN A 24 -12.28 -3.69 5.45
CA GLN A 24 -11.89 -3.79 6.84
C GLN A 24 -11.25 -5.16 7.08
N LEU A 25 -10.09 -5.16 7.76
CA LEU A 25 -9.44 -6.39 8.19
C LEU A 25 -10.17 -6.97 9.42
N ILE A 26 -10.51 -8.25 9.35
CA ILE A 26 -11.14 -9.01 10.43
C ILE A 26 -10.24 -10.17 10.82
N VAL A 27 -9.86 -10.26 12.10
CA VAL A 27 -9.07 -11.36 12.64
C VAL A 27 -9.77 -11.93 13.86
N ASN A 28 -10.06 -13.23 13.84
CA ASN A 28 -10.83 -13.89 14.91
C ASN A 28 -12.14 -13.17 15.27
N ARG A 29 -12.85 -12.65 14.24
CA ARG A 29 -14.11 -11.88 14.38
C ARG A 29 -13.95 -10.51 15.06
N GLN A 30 -12.73 -10.01 15.20
CA GLN A 30 -12.46 -8.66 15.67
C GLN A 30 -12.00 -7.81 14.50
N LEU A 31 -12.48 -6.56 14.45
CA LEU A 31 -11.99 -5.58 13.48
C LEU A 31 -10.59 -5.13 13.91
N LEU A 32 -9.65 -5.15 12.97
CA LEU A 32 -8.29 -4.65 13.17
C LEU A 32 -8.04 -3.43 12.29
N GLY A 33 -7.43 -2.41 12.87
CA GLY A 33 -7.06 -1.18 12.16
C GLY A 33 -8.24 -0.34 11.71
N GLN A 34 -7.93 0.72 10.97
CA GLN A 34 -8.94 1.55 10.31
C GLN A 34 -9.43 0.90 9.01
N PRO A 35 -10.64 1.23 8.54
CA PRO A 35 -11.05 0.89 7.18
C PRO A 35 -10.08 1.49 6.16
N PHE A 36 -9.94 0.83 5.00
CA PHE A 36 -9.07 1.28 3.92
C PHE A 36 -9.75 1.07 2.57
N GLY A 37 -9.40 1.91 1.59
CA GLY A 37 -9.86 1.74 0.22
C GLY A 37 -9.28 0.48 -0.42
N CYS A 38 -10.09 -0.20 -1.20
CA CYS A 38 -9.70 -1.46 -1.81
C CYS A 38 -10.55 -1.79 -3.05
N LYS A 39 -10.18 -2.88 -3.71
CA LYS A 39 -11.03 -3.64 -4.62
C LYS A 39 -11.04 -5.06 -4.10
N GLU A 40 -12.20 -5.57 -3.71
CA GLU A 40 -12.32 -6.87 -3.03
C GLU A 40 -11.58 -7.99 -3.77
N ASN A 41 -11.76 -8.08 -5.10
CA ASN A 41 -11.14 -9.11 -5.94
C ASN A 41 -9.62 -9.00 -6.11
N PHE A 42 -9.03 -7.87 -5.71
CA PHE A 42 -7.59 -7.59 -5.80
C PHE A 42 -6.97 -7.36 -4.42
N THR A 43 -7.72 -7.63 -3.36
CA THR A 43 -7.23 -7.52 -1.98
C THR A 43 -6.92 -8.90 -1.46
N LYS A 44 -5.73 -9.08 -0.90
CA LYS A 44 -5.27 -10.36 -0.36
C LYS A 44 -4.85 -10.19 1.09
N VAL A 45 -5.09 -11.23 1.88
CA VAL A 45 -4.58 -11.36 3.24
C VAL A 45 -3.77 -12.64 3.31
N THR A 46 -2.53 -12.53 3.77
CA THR A 46 -1.61 -13.64 3.93
C THR A 46 -1.00 -13.62 5.33
N TRP A 47 -0.50 -14.77 5.76
CA TRP A 47 0.37 -14.88 6.93
C TRP A 47 1.79 -15.08 6.43
N GLN A 48 2.70 -14.14 6.73
CA GLN A 48 4.07 -14.15 6.24
C GLN A 48 5.00 -13.57 7.29
N ASP A 49 6.10 -14.25 7.58
CA ASP A 49 7.16 -13.77 8.47
C ASP A 49 8.01 -12.74 7.69
N ILE A 50 7.69 -11.46 7.87
CA ILE A 50 8.39 -10.32 7.25
C ILE A 50 9.36 -9.66 8.24
N THR A 51 9.25 -9.96 9.53
CA THR A 51 10.18 -9.45 10.56
C THR A 51 11.34 -10.40 10.84
N HIS A 52 11.26 -11.64 10.33
CA HIS A 52 12.20 -12.75 10.53
C HIS A 52 12.39 -13.12 12.00
N ASP A 53 11.33 -12.97 12.81
CA ASP A 53 11.31 -13.38 14.21
C ASP A 53 10.82 -14.83 14.42
N GLY A 54 10.47 -15.52 13.32
CA GLY A 54 9.93 -16.87 13.32
C GLY A 54 8.42 -16.94 13.54
N GLN A 55 7.73 -15.82 13.70
CA GLN A 55 6.28 -15.71 13.76
C GLN A 55 5.76 -14.96 12.53
N PRO A 56 4.80 -15.53 11.79
CA PRO A 56 4.25 -14.84 10.64
C PRO A 56 3.36 -13.66 11.07
N GLU A 57 3.54 -12.53 10.41
CA GLU A 57 2.66 -11.37 10.47
C GLU A 57 1.43 -11.53 9.57
N ILE A 58 0.37 -10.77 9.88
CA ILE A 58 -0.77 -10.61 8.98
C ILE A 58 -0.39 -9.54 7.97
N VAL A 59 -0.30 -9.92 6.70
CA VAL A 59 0.00 -9.01 5.60
C VAL A 59 -1.25 -8.82 4.75
N VAL A 60 -1.58 -7.57 4.45
CA VAL A 60 -2.66 -7.22 3.53
C VAL A 60 -2.07 -6.45 2.36
N THR A 61 -2.31 -6.91 1.14
CA THR A 61 -2.11 -6.10 -0.07
C THR A 61 -3.47 -5.73 -0.64
N ALA A 62 -3.70 -4.43 -0.88
CA ALA A 62 -4.98 -3.91 -1.32
C ALA A 62 -4.80 -2.95 -2.50
N LEU A 63 -5.43 -3.26 -3.63
CA LEU A 63 -5.49 -2.36 -4.77
C LEU A 63 -6.61 -1.34 -4.55
N SER A 64 -6.34 -0.04 -4.70
CA SER A 64 -7.36 1.01 -4.73
C SER A 64 -7.16 1.91 -5.95
N GLY A 65 -8.25 2.38 -6.55
CA GLY A 65 -8.24 3.29 -7.68
C GLY A 65 -7.86 4.72 -7.29
N SER A 66 -7.43 5.51 -8.28
CA SER A 66 -7.25 6.95 -8.16
C SER A 66 -8.61 7.61 -7.97
N ASN A 67 -8.82 8.34 -6.87
CA ASN A 67 -9.94 9.26 -6.80
C ASN A 67 -9.54 10.57 -6.10
N PRO A 68 -9.07 11.59 -6.86
CA PRO A 68 -8.76 12.91 -6.30
C PRO A 68 -9.99 13.71 -5.85
N ARG A 69 -11.21 13.19 -5.98
CA ARG A 69 -12.46 13.92 -5.73
C ARG A 69 -13.22 13.50 -4.46
N ASP A 70 -12.63 12.67 -3.62
CA ASP A 70 -13.22 12.38 -2.32
C ASP A 70 -12.96 13.57 -1.38
N GLU A 71 -13.82 14.59 -1.48
CA GLU A 71 -13.80 15.77 -0.59
C GLU A 71 -14.01 15.36 0.89
N ASP A 72 -14.47 14.13 1.14
CA ASP A 72 -14.45 13.45 2.43
C ASP A 72 -13.13 12.68 2.62
N TYR A 73 -12.05 13.45 2.81
CA TYR A 73 -10.63 13.13 2.98
C TYR A 73 -10.19 11.94 3.87
N ASN A 74 -11.08 11.07 4.36
CA ASN A 74 -10.78 10.22 5.51
C ASN A 74 -10.86 8.70 5.29
N VAL A 75 -11.18 8.15 4.11
CA VAL A 75 -11.45 6.69 4.08
C VAL A 75 -10.86 5.87 2.90
N ILE A 76 -10.62 6.41 1.69
CA ILE A 76 -10.59 5.49 0.49
C ILE A 76 -9.40 5.66 -0.47
N SER A 77 -8.78 6.83 -0.59
CA SER A 77 -7.57 6.98 -1.41
C SER A 77 -6.76 8.18 -0.95
N GLU A 78 -5.61 7.94 -0.32
CA GLU A 78 -4.72 9.00 0.19
C GLU A 78 -3.74 9.49 -0.89
N ILE A 79 -3.79 8.90 -2.09
CA ILE A 79 -2.81 9.14 -3.15
C ILE A 79 -3.54 9.40 -4.47
N ASP A 80 -3.14 10.45 -5.19
CA ASP A 80 -3.69 10.85 -6.50
C ASP A 80 -3.22 9.92 -7.64
N CYS A 81 -3.37 8.61 -7.45
CA CYS A 81 -3.04 7.57 -8.41
C CYS A 81 -3.78 6.26 -8.06
N VAL A 82 -3.86 5.35 -9.03
CA VAL A 82 -4.16 3.95 -8.70
C VAL A 82 -2.98 3.45 -7.88
N HIS A 83 -3.24 2.93 -6.69
CA HIS A 83 -2.20 2.55 -5.75
C HIS A 83 -2.44 1.16 -5.18
N GLU A 84 -1.35 0.54 -4.77
CA GLU A 84 -1.36 -0.65 -3.94
C GLU A 84 -1.00 -0.23 -2.52
N ARG A 85 -1.80 -0.68 -1.55
CA ARG A 85 -1.58 -0.47 -0.13
C ARG A 85 -1.08 -1.77 0.50
N PHE A 86 -0.05 -1.66 1.32
CA PHE A 86 0.50 -2.73 2.13
C PHE A 86 0.26 -2.41 3.61
N LEU A 87 -0.47 -3.30 4.28
CA LEU A 87 -0.67 -3.26 5.72
C LEU A 87 -0.01 -4.49 6.33
N ALA A 88 0.69 -4.32 7.44
CA ALA A 88 1.19 -5.44 8.21
C ALA A 88 0.89 -5.28 9.69
N TYR A 89 0.51 -6.40 10.32
CA TYR A 89 0.24 -6.47 11.74
C TYR A 89 1.02 -7.62 12.37
N GLN A 90 1.73 -7.32 13.45
CA GLN A 90 2.32 -8.33 14.31
C GLN A 90 1.27 -8.86 15.27
N TRP A 91 1.14 -10.19 15.34
CA TRP A 91 0.07 -10.85 16.09
C TRP A 91 0.63 -11.53 17.35
N TRP A 92 0.14 -11.11 18.52
CA TRP A 92 0.61 -11.61 19.81
C TRP A 92 -0.55 -11.91 20.75
N ASN A 93 -0.64 -13.14 21.27
CA ASN A 93 -1.55 -13.51 22.38
C ASN A 93 -3.00 -13.00 22.22
N GLY A 94 -3.55 -13.00 21.01
CA GLY A 94 -4.91 -12.55 20.74
C GLY A 94 -5.07 -11.04 20.46
N GLY A 95 -3.97 -10.29 20.39
CA GLY A 95 -3.93 -8.89 19.96
C GLY A 95 -3.06 -8.71 18.72
N ALA A 96 -3.22 -7.55 18.07
CA ALA A 96 -2.45 -7.14 16.90
C ALA A 96 -1.84 -5.76 17.11
N THR A 97 -0.62 -5.56 16.63
CA THR A 97 0.03 -4.25 16.54
C THR A 97 0.28 -3.95 15.07
N GLU A 98 -0.18 -2.81 14.57
CA GLU A 98 0.15 -2.36 13.21
C GLU A 98 1.65 -2.04 13.17
N ILE A 99 2.35 -2.63 12.20
CA ILE A 99 3.79 -2.44 12.00
C ILE A 99 4.13 -1.86 10.63
N ALA A 100 3.18 -1.85 9.69
CA ALA A 100 3.29 -1.13 8.43
C ALA A 100 1.90 -0.72 7.94
N ASN A 101 1.78 0.49 7.42
CA ASN A 101 0.63 0.97 6.67
C ASN A 101 1.14 1.97 5.64
N VAL A 102 1.36 1.48 4.43
CA VAL A 102 2.02 2.23 3.38
C VAL A 102 1.31 2.01 2.06
N ALA A 103 1.37 2.98 1.16
CA ALA A 103 0.75 2.88 -0.14
C ALA A 103 1.65 3.51 -1.21
N GLY A 104 1.75 2.83 -2.35
CA GLY A 104 2.56 3.25 -3.49
C GLY A 104 1.74 3.24 -4.78
N CYS A 105 2.03 4.18 -5.67
CA CYS A 105 1.37 4.28 -6.97
C CYS A 105 1.76 3.10 -7.86
N ILE A 106 0.80 2.54 -8.56
CA ILE A 106 1.08 1.52 -9.58
C ILE A 106 1.67 2.19 -10.81
N VAL A 107 2.92 1.84 -11.13
CA VAL A 107 3.63 2.34 -12.31
C VAL A 107 3.48 1.32 -13.46
N GLN A 108 3.29 1.81 -14.68
CA GLN A 108 2.87 0.98 -15.83
C GLN A 108 3.94 0.01 -16.36
N THR A 109 5.20 0.11 -15.91
CA THR A 109 6.31 -0.73 -16.42
C THR A 109 6.39 -2.10 -15.77
N ASP A 110 5.95 -2.22 -14.52
CA ASP A 110 6.12 -3.40 -13.68
C ASP A 110 4.85 -3.78 -12.90
N LEU A 111 3.84 -2.89 -12.92
CA LEU A 111 2.55 -3.02 -12.25
C LEU A 111 2.63 -3.22 -10.73
N TYR A 112 3.75 -2.87 -10.08
CA TYR A 112 3.79 -2.88 -8.61
C TYR A 112 3.43 -1.50 -8.06
N GLY A 113 2.64 -1.47 -6.99
CA GLY A 113 2.61 -0.31 -6.08
C GLY A 113 3.44 -0.60 -4.83
N VAL A 114 3.48 -1.87 -4.40
CA VAL A 114 4.32 -2.34 -3.29
C VAL A 114 4.97 -3.68 -3.62
N ARG A 115 6.24 -3.85 -3.25
CA ARG A 115 6.93 -5.16 -3.25
C ARG A 115 7.73 -5.37 -1.96
N LEU A 116 8.03 -6.63 -1.67
CA LEU A 116 8.93 -7.03 -0.59
C LEU A 116 10.22 -7.55 -1.21
N GLU A 117 11.36 -7.03 -0.78
CA GLU A 117 12.67 -7.34 -1.33
C GLU A 117 13.76 -7.19 -0.26
N ASP A 118 14.70 -8.14 -0.17
CA ASP A 118 15.91 -7.99 0.65
C ASP A 118 16.95 -7.23 -0.19
N LEU A 119 16.91 -5.90 -0.10
CA LEU A 119 17.61 -5.00 -1.00
C LEU A 119 19.12 -4.98 -0.71
N ASP A 120 19.51 -5.04 0.56
CA ASP A 120 20.91 -4.95 0.99
C ASP A 120 21.53 -6.31 1.36
N ASN A 121 20.79 -7.41 1.19
CA ASN A 121 21.22 -8.79 1.47
C ASN A 121 21.63 -9.00 2.92
N ASP A 122 21.04 -8.26 3.86
CA ASP A 122 21.22 -8.48 5.29
C ASP A 122 20.36 -9.64 5.82
N GLY A 123 19.51 -10.19 4.94
CA GLY A 123 18.61 -11.28 5.26
C GLY A 123 17.35 -10.80 5.95
N GLN A 124 16.99 -9.51 5.88
CA GLN A 124 15.72 -8.93 6.29
C GLN A 124 15.05 -8.28 5.08
N VAL A 125 13.74 -8.48 4.92
CA VAL A 125 13.02 -7.85 3.80
C VAL A 125 12.74 -6.38 4.06
N GLU A 126 12.86 -5.56 3.03
CA GLU A 126 12.31 -4.21 2.96
C GLU A 126 10.95 -4.18 2.28
N ILE A 127 10.18 -3.13 2.60
CA ILE A 127 9.01 -2.75 1.79
C ILE A 127 9.45 -1.66 0.82
N ILE A 128 9.29 -1.94 -0.47
CA ILE A 128 9.59 -1.00 -1.55
C ILE A 128 8.28 -0.51 -2.15
N LEU A 129 8.07 0.81 -2.17
CA LEU A 129 6.88 1.43 -2.75
C LEU A 129 7.27 2.19 -4.00
N ALA A 130 6.53 1.96 -5.09
CA ALA A 130 6.62 2.86 -6.23
C ALA A 130 6.02 4.22 -5.86
N TYR A 131 6.85 5.25 -5.92
CA TYR A 131 6.43 6.63 -5.73
C TYR A 131 6.61 7.40 -7.03
N ARG A 132 5.55 8.10 -7.43
CA ARG A 132 5.58 8.91 -8.65
C ARG A 132 5.82 10.36 -8.27
N LEU A 133 7.00 10.88 -8.56
CA LEU A 133 7.15 12.32 -8.75
C LEU A 133 6.84 12.64 -10.21
N THR A 134 5.63 13.14 -10.49
CA THR A 134 5.49 14.03 -11.65
C THR A 134 6.11 15.34 -11.23
N SER A 135 7.35 15.63 -11.64
CA SER A 135 7.78 17.01 -11.62
C SER A 135 6.88 17.76 -12.60
N GLU A 136 5.98 18.60 -12.06
CA GLU A 136 5.09 19.47 -12.85
C GLU A 136 5.87 20.43 -13.78
N SER A 137 7.20 20.45 -13.68
CA SER A 137 8.06 21.47 -14.28
C SER A 137 8.30 21.36 -15.79
N GLU A 138 7.88 20.29 -16.48
CA GLU A 138 8.13 20.13 -17.93
C GLU A 138 6.87 20.07 -18.80
N CYS A 139 5.73 20.52 -18.28
CA CYS A 139 4.56 20.78 -19.12
C CYS A 139 4.77 22.09 -19.92
N HIS A 140 5.51 22.02 -21.02
CA HIS A 140 5.69 23.15 -21.94
C HIS A 140 4.53 23.24 -22.94
N GLY A 141 3.69 24.26 -22.80
CA GLY A 141 2.72 24.64 -23.83
C GLY A 141 1.88 25.86 -23.42
N GLU A 142 2.01 26.97 -24.15
CA GLU A 142 1.13 28.15 -24.01
C GLU A 142 -0.25 27.93 -24.65
N TYR A 143 -0.47 26.80 -25.35
CA TYR A 143 -1.69 26.51 -26.11
C TYR A 143 -2.23 25.10 -25.84
N TYR A 144 -3.54 25.04 -25.56
CA TYR A 144 -4.29 23.83 -25.25
C TYR A 144 -4.42 22.87 -26.46
N PRO A 145 -4.38 21.53 -26.24
CA PRO A 145 -4.14 20.87 -24.95
C PRO A 145 -2.64 20.72 -24.67
N ILE A 146 -2.26 21.00 -23.42
CA ILE A 146 -0.90 20.76 -22.90
C ILE A 146 -0.71 19.23 -22.82
N TYR A 147 0.19 18.69 -23.63
CA TYR A 147 0.60 17.30 -23.56
C TYR A 147 1.90 17.22 -22.76
N CYS A 148 1.85 16.63 -21.56
CA CYS A 148 3.05 16.35 -20.78
C CYS A 148 3.54 14.95 -21.19
N TRP A 149 4.71 14.90 -21.85
CA TRP A 149 5.34 13.67 -22.36
C TRP A 149 6.56 13.24 -21.53
N SER A 150 6.77 13.80 -20.34
CA SER A 150 7.82 13.28 -19.46
C SER A 150 7.38 11.92 -18.94
N GLU A 151 8.17 10.89 -19.26
CA GLU A 151 8.11 9.63 -18.53
C GLU A 151 8.50 9.96 -17.09
N PRO A 152 7.60 9.72 -16.10
CA PRO A 152 7.95 9.98 -14.71
C PRO A 152 9.15 9.12 -14.36
N THR A 153 10.21 9.73 -13.81
CA THR A 153 11.30 8.96 -13.20
C THR A 153 10.70 8.20 -12.02
N PRO A 154 10.67 6.87 -12.04
CA PRO A 154 10.20 6.11 -10.88
C PRO A 154 11.16 6.38 -9.72
N ILE A 155 10.61 6.73 -8.56
CA ILE A 155 11.36 6.81 -7.32
C ILE A 155 10.76 5.78 -6.39
N ASP A 156 11.58 4.87 -5.89
CA ASP A 156 11.16 3.87 -4.93
C ASP A 156 11.36 4.39 -3.51
N HIS A 157 10.33 4.37 -2.67
CA HIS A 157 10.49 4.60 -1.23
C HIS A 157 10.78 3.27 -0.53
N VAL A 158 11.85 3.26 0.27
CA VAL A 158 12.30 2.09 1.00
C VAL A 158 11.93 2.23 2.47
N TYR A 159 11.28 1.20 3.01
CA TYR A 159 10.98 1.09 4.43
C TYR A 159 11.70 -0.10 5.02
N LYS A 160 12.48 0.13 6.08
CA LYS A 160 13.24 -0.88 6.80
C LYS A 160 12.60 -1.18 8.15
N TRP A 161 12.70 -2.43 8.59
CA TRP A 161 12.34 -2.82 9.94
C TRP A 161 13.33 -2.22 10.95
N ASN A 162 12.83 -1.53 11.98
CA ASN A 162 13.68 -0.95 13.03
C ASN A 162 13.64 -1.72 14.37
N GLY A 163 13.05 -2.92 14.39
CA GLY A 163 12.76 -3.66 15.62
C GLY A 163 11.37 -3.40 16.21
N THR A 164 10.59 -2.49 15.65
CA THR A 164 9.22 -2.20 16.12
C THR A 164 8.22 -1.95 14.99
N ALA A 165 8.63 -1.26 13.93
CA ALA A 165 7.81 -0.98 12.75
C ALA A 165 8.70 -0.89 11.51
N PHE A 166 8.08 -1.00 10.34
CA PHE A 166 8.69 -0.59 9.09
C PHE A 166 8.66 0.93 9.01
N VAL A 167 9.83 1.54 8.89
CA VAL A 167 10.00 3.00 8.87
C VAL A 167 10.69 3.43 7.60
N PHE A 168 10.26 4.58 7.08
CA PHE A 168 10.88 5.18 5.90
C PHE A 168 12.38 5.37 6.14
N TRP A 169 13.19 4.85 5.24
CA TRP A 169 14.64 4.87 5.32
C TRP A 169 15.26 5.78 4.26
N GLY A 170 14.75 5.75 3.04
CA GLY A 170 15.27 6.55 1.93
C GLY A 170 14.57 6.31 0.61
N GLU A 171 15.06 6.99 -0.42
CA GLU A 171 14.59 6.91 -1.80
C GLU A 171 15.64 6.20 -2.66
N LEU A 172 15.20 5.44 -3.65
CA LEU A 172 16.01 4.92 -4.74
C LEU A 172 15.49 5.50 -6.05
N GLU A 173 16.36 6.03 -6.89
CA GLU A 173 16.00 6.31 -8.27
C GLU A 173 15.87 4.97 -9.01
N GLY A 174 14.71 4.71 -9.62
CA GLY A 174 14.50 3.48 -10.38
C GLY A 174 15.37 3.46 -11.63
N GLU A 175 16.03 2.32 -11.87
CA GLU A 175 16.86 2.06 -13.06
C GLU A 175 16.06 1.86 -14.34
#